data_AF-A0A7C5SK38-F1
#
_entry.id   AF-A0A7C5SK38-F1
#
_cell.length_a   1.000
_cell.length_b   1.000
_cell.length_c   1.000
_cell.angle_alpha   90.00
_cell.angle_beta   90.00
_cell.angle_gamma   90.00
#
_symmetry.space_group_name_H-M   'P 1'
#
loop_
_entity.id
_entity.type
_entity.pdbx_description
1 polymer ?
#
loop_
_entity_poly.entity_id
_entity_poly.type
_entity_poly.pdbx_seq_one_letter_code
_entity_poly.pdbx_strand_id
1 'polypeptide(L)'
;MVADTNAHQKLILALEHLEQGDSAGFEDTLWLAFGDHWTKVLQRLMQRRIVVYHAIDDVYSMSEAGLEALEQLRRESDGQTSDSPLSA
;
A
#
# COMPACT_ATOMS: atom_id res chain seq x y z
N MET A 1 18.28 1.53 -11.22
CA MET A 1 17.12 0.95 -10.53
C MET A 1 16.29 2.10 -9.95
N VAL A 2 15.22 2.53 -10.63
CA VAL A 2 14.35 3.65 -10.20
C VAL A 2 12.87 3.22 -10.17
N ALA A 3 12.55 2.02 -10.68
CA ALA A 3 11.18 1.53 -10.78
C ALA A 3 10.59 1.08 -9.43
N ASP A 4 11.41 0.56 -8.52
CA ASP A 4 10.93 -0.05 -7.27
C ASP A 4 10.41 0.97 -6.25
N THR A 5 11.00 2.17 -6.21
CA THR A 5 10.58 3.26 -5.30
C THR A 5 9.17 3.75 -5.61
N ASN A 6 8.78 3.77 -6.89
CA ASN A 6 7.45 4.21 -7.32
C ASN A 6 6.37 3.22 -6.87
N ALA A 7 6.60 1.91 -7.08
CA ALA A 7 5.65 0.87 -6.68
C ALA A 7 5.39 0.86 -5.16
N HIS A 8 6.43 1.06 -4.35
CA HIS A 8 6.32 1.13 -2.90
C HIS A 8 5.47 2.34 -2.46
N GLN A 9 5.75 3.52 -2.99
CA GLN A 9 4.97 4.73 -2.68
C GLN A 9 3.51 4.62 -3.10
N LYS A 10 3.24 3.99 -4.25
CA LYS A 10 1.88 3.74 -4.72
C LYS A 10 1.12 2.76 -3.83
N LEU A 11 1.80 1.75 -3.30
CA LEU A 11 1.20 0.82 -2.35
C LEU A 11 0.87 1.51 -1.01
N ILE A 12 1.77 2.37 -0.51
CA ILE A 12 1.50 3.21 0.67
C ILE A 12 0.23 4.02 0.41
N LEU A 13 0.18 4.80 -0.68
CA LEU A 13 -0.98 5.63 -1.02
C LEU A 13 -2.29 4.82 -1.07
N ALA A 14 -2.28 3.63 -1.67
CA ALA A 14 -3.46 2.77 -1.70
C ALA A 14 -3.91 2.38 -0.28
N LEU A 15 -2.98 1.96 0.58
CA LEU A 15 -3.29 1.59 1.97
C LEU A 15 -3.79 2.78 2.80
N GLU A 16 -3.35 4.00 2.50
CA GLU A 16 -3.85 5.22 3.16
C GLU A 16 -5.34 5.49 2.88
N HIS A 17 -5.82 5.15 1.69
CA HIS A 17 -7.26 5.18 1.42
C HIS A 17 -8.03 4.22 2.34
N LEU A 18 -7.52 3.01 2.56
CA LEU A 18 -8.15 2.07 3.51
C LEU A 18 -8.06 2.53 4.96
N GLU A 19 -6.99 3.21 5.36
CA GLU A 19 -6.87 3.83 6.70
C GLU A 19 -7.99 4.85 6.94
N GLN A 20 -8.42 5.54 5.87
CA GLN A 20 -9.50 6.53 5.88
C GLN A 20 -10.90 5.93 5.68
N GLY A 21 -10.99 4.60 5.49
CA GLY A 21 -12.24 3.91 5.18
C GLY A 21 -12.71 4.06 3.72
N ASP A 22 -11.84 4.54 2.83
CA ASP A 22 -12.10 4.71 1.40
C ASP A 22 -11.72 3.46 0.60
N SER A 23 -12.64 2.50 0.55
CA SER A 23 -12.45 1.26 -0.20
C SER A 23 -12.33 1.47 -1.71
N ALA A 24 -13.03 2.46 -2.27
CA ALA A 24 -13.03 2.71 -3.71
C ALA A 24 -11.71 3.35 -4.16
N GLY A 25 -11.24 4.38 -3.44
CA GLY A 25 -9.95 5.00 -3.69
C GLY A 25 -8.78 4.03 -3.55
N PHE A 26 -8.88 3.04 -2.67
CA PHE A 26 -7.91 1.95 -2.57
C PHE A 26 -7.84 1.10 -3.85
N GLU A 27 -8.97 0.62 -4.36
CA GLU A 27 -8.99 -0.19 -5.59
C GLU A 27 -8.52 0.62 -6.80
N ASP A 28 -9.00 1.85 -6.95
CA ASP A 28 -8.60 2.76 -8.03
C ASP A 28 -7.08 3.00 -8.00
N THR A 29 -6.52 3.25 -6.82
CA THR A 29 -5.08 3.47 -6.67
C THR A 29 -4.29 2.21 -7.01
N LEU A 30 -4.74 1.03 -6.59
CA LEU A 30 -4.11 -0.24 -6.95
C LEU A 30 -4.15 -0.49 -8.46
N TRP A 31 -5.30 -0.27 -9.09
CA TRP A 31 -5.46 -0.46 -10.53
C TRP A 31 -4.56 0.49 -11.33
N LEU A 32 -4.52 1.77 -10.97
CA LEU A 32 -3.67 2.77 -11.61
C LEU A 32 -2.18 2.48 -11.42
N ALA A 33 -1.79 1.97 -10.25
CA ALA A 33 -0.39 1.71 -9.92
C ALA A 33 0.17 0.43 -10.54
N PHE A 34 -0.64 -0.64 -10.57
CA PHE A 34 -0.17 -1.97 -10.92
C PHE A 34 -0.78 -2.54 -12.22
N GLY A 35 -1.69 -1.81 -12.87
CA GLY A 35 -2.34 -2.24 -14.11
C GLY A 35 -2.91 -3.64 -13.98
N ASP A 36 -2.69 -4.50 -14.98
CA ASP A 36 -3.19 -5.89 -15.01
C ASP A 36 -2.74 -6.78 -13.84
N HIS A 37 -1.76 -6.35 -13.04
CA HIS A 37 -1.29 -7.09 -11.88
C HIS A 37 -1.95 -6.69 -10.56
N TRP A 38 -2.82 -5.67 -10.54
CA TRP A 38 -3.42 -5.14 -9.32
C TRP A 38 -4.17 -6.21 -8.52
N THR A 39 -4.91 -7.10 -9.18
CA THR A 39 -5.64 -8.21 -8.53
C THR A 39 -4.71 -9.19 -7.83
N LYS A 40 -3.51 -9.44 -8.38
CA LYS A 40 -2.49 -10.29 -7.74
C LYS A 40 -1.88 -9.61 -6.51
N VAL A 41 -1.71 -8.29 -6.56
CA VAL A 41 -1.25 -7.50 -5.40
C VAL A 41 -2.30 -7.58 -4.30
N LEU A 42 -3.57 -7.29 -4.62
CA LEU A 42 -4.69 -7.39 -3.68
C LEU A 42 -4.78 -8.78 -3.03
N GLN A 43 -4.72 -9.86 -3.84
CA GLN A 43 -4.72 -11.23 -3.31
C GLN A 43 -3.58 -11.48 -2.32
N ARG A 44 -2.37 -10.95 -2.58
CA ARG A 44 -1.24 -11.09 -1.65
C ARG A 44 -1.45 -10.30 -0.36
N LEU A 45 -2.04 -9.10 -0.45
CA LEU A 45 -2.39 -8.30 0.73
C LEU A 45 -3.42 -9.04 1.60
N MET A 46 -4.44 -9.64 0.98
CA MET A 46 -5.45 -10.44 1.68
C MET A 46 -4.86 -11.73 2.28
N GLN A 47 -4.02 -12.45 1.55
CA GLN A 47 -3.33 -13.65 2.05
C GLN A 47 -2.45 -13.35 3.27
N ARG A 48 -1.82 -12.17 3.30
CA ARG A 48 -1.03 -11.68 4.43
C ARG A 48 -1.87 -11.07 5.53
N ARG A 49 -3.20 -11.08 5.39
CA ARG A 49 -4.16 -10.44 6.30
C ARG A 49 -3.90 -8.95 6.52
N ILE A 50 -3.31 -8.24 5.54
CA ILE A 50 -3.14 -6.78 5.58
C ILE A 50 -4.48 -6.11 5.25
N VAL A 51 -5.17 -6.64 4.25
CA VAL A 51 -6.49 -6.18 3.79
C VAL A 51 -7.52 -7.28 4.03
N VAL A 52 -8.71 -6.89 4.44
CA VAL A 52 -9.87 -7.76 4.65
C VAL A 52 -10.98 -7.33 3.70
N TYR A 53 -11.61 -8.29 3.02
CA TYR A 53 -12.78 -8.05 2.19
C TYR A 53 -14.06 -8.38 2.96
N HIS A 54 -15.02 -7.45 2.96
CA HIS A 54 -16.31 -7.57 3.61
C HIS A 54 -17.38 -7.80 2.55
N ALA A 55 -17.72 -9.07 2.30
CA ALA A 55 -18.62 -9.47 1.21
C ALA A 55 -20.06 -8.92 1.32
N ILE A 56 -20.49 -8.49 2.51
CA ILE A 56 -21.85 -7.95 2.72
C ILE A 56 -21.97 -6.56 2.09
N ASP A 57 -20.96 -5.72 2.34
CA ASP A 57 -20.96 -4.31 1.92
C ASP A 57 -20.15 -4.09 0.64
N ASP A 58 -19.49 -5.15 0.13
CA ASP A 58 -18.59 -5.12 -1.03
C ASP A 58 -17.45 -4.09 -0.86
N VAL A 59 -16.87 -4.06 0.34
CA VAL A 59 -15.79 -3.12 0.69
C VAL A 59 -14.57 -3.84 1.24
N TYR A 60 -13.43 -3.17 1.15
CA TYR A 60 -12.20 -3.55 1.81
C TYR A 60 -11.97 -2.70 3.05
N SER A 61 -11.36 -3.30 4.07
CA SER A 61 -10.80 -2.57 5.20
C SER A 61 -9.38 -3.04 5.47
N MET A 62 -8.63 -2.22 6.19
CA MET A 62 -7.34 -2.65 6.73
C MET A 62 -7.55 -3.46 8.01
N SER A 63 -6.68 -4.43 8.26
CA SER A 63 -6.60 -5.10 9.56
C SER A 63 -5.65 -4.36 10.51
N GLU A 64 -5.61 -4.76 11.78
CA GLU A 64 -4.59 -4.28 12.73
C GLU A 64 -3.16 -4.55 12.21
N ALA A 65 -2.88 -5.76 11.72
CA ALA A 65 -1.58 -6.10 11.14
C ALA A 65 -1.28 -5.28 9.87
N GLY A 66 -2.31 -4.86 9.14
CA GLY A 66 -2.16 -3.98 7.99
C GLY A 66 -1.76 -2.57 8.39
N LEU A 67 -2.32 -2.04 9.48
CA LEU A 67 -1.95 -0.73 10.02
C LEU A 67 -0.48 -0.72 10.48
N GLU A 68 -0.06 -1.75 11.21
CA GLU A 68 1.35 -1.91 11.63
C GLU A 68 2.30 -1.98 10.42
N ALA A 69 1.90 -2.73 9.38
CA ALA A 69 2.66 -2.81 8.15
C ALA A 69 2.76 -1.46 7.43
N LEU A 70 1.65 -0.70 7.36
CA LEU A 70 1.64 0.63 6.76
C LEU A 70 2.59 1.60 7.48
N GLU A 71 2.58 1.60 8.83
CA GLU A 71 3.53 2.41 9.61
C GLU A 71 4.98 2.02 9.34
N GLN A 72 5.26 0.73 9.21
CA GLN A 72 6.59 0.24 8.88
C GLN A 72 7.03 0.69 7.49
N LEU A 73 6.15 0.59 6.48
CA LEU A 73 6.43 1.06 5.11
C LEU A 73 6.69 2.57 5.07
N ARG A 74 5.92 3.37 5.82
CA ARG A 74 6.14 4.82 5.98
C ARG A 74 7.55 5.12 6.53
N ARG A 75 7.94 4.44 7.62
CA ARG A 75 9.29 4.59 8.22
C ARG A 75 10.41 4.23 7.26
N GLU A 76 10.23 3.18 6.46
CA GLU A 76 11.22 2.76 5.46
C GLU A 76 11.33 3.78 4.32
N SER A 77 10.22 4.36 3.89
CA SER A 77 10.18 5.42 2.89
C SER A 77 10.86 6.70 3.38
N ASP A 78 10.63 7.11 4.63
CA ASP A 78 11.23 8.32 5.22
C ASP A 78 12.72 8.14 5.54
N GLY A 79 13.12 6.94 6.00
CA GLY A 79 14.52 6.61 6.29
C GLY A 79 15.41 6.60 5.04
N GLN A 80 14.87 6.24 3.87
CA GLN A 80 15.62 6.27 2.61
C GLN A 80 15.91 7.68 2.10
N THR A 81 15.16 8.71 2.52
CA THR A 81 15.45 10.10 2.18
C THR A 81 16.61 10.73 2.97
N SER A 82 17.04 10.13 4.10
CA SER A 82 18.08 10.70 4.96
C SER A 82 19.51 10.23 4.68
N ASP A 83 19.73 9.24 3.81
CA ASP A 83 21.04 8.60 3.61
C ASP A 83 21.83 9.12 2.39
N SER A 84 21.73 10.42 2.09
CA SER A 84 22.64 11.10 1.15
C SER A 84 23.61 12.03 1.89
N PRO A 85 24.79 11.55 2.33
CA PRO A 85 25.90 12.44 2.59
C PRO A 85 26.42 12.92 1.23
N LEU A 86 26.04 14.13 0.84
CA LEU A 86 26.76 14.87 -0.21
C LEU A 86 28.16 15.18 0.34
N SER A 87 29.08 14.24 0.17
CA SER A 87 30.52 14.51 0.23
C SER A 87 30.96 14.94 -1.16
N ALA A 88 31.08 16.25 -1.37
CA ALA A 88 31.85 16.87 -2.44
C ALA A 88 32.39 18.23 -1.96
#